data_AF-A0A562C4V9-F1
#
_entry.id   AF-A0A562C4V9-F1
#
_cell.length_a   1.000
_cell.length_b   1.000
_cell.length_c   1.000
_cell.angle_alpha   90.00
_cell.angle_beta   90.00
_cell.angle_gamma   90.00
#
_symmetry.space_group_name_H-M   'P 1'
#
loop_
_entity.id
_entity.type
_entity.pdbx_description
1 polymer ?
#
loop_
_entity_poly.entity_id
_entity_poly.type
_entity_poly.pdbx_seq_one_letter_code
_entity_poly.pdbx_strand_id
1 'polypeptide(L)'
;MRELSGRPAQPVKVADTVRDARRQKLSYWGFLADAYGDQIGPRVVLPRLLLNHGIQPWFRAVWNLDRILVHDEAVWLLEIKHKFPFQGKVLQFGINNGELGVFRLLGEAGIRCFHAILVKPSWTKDSGSGYLLNRLSLKERAALIGTELDAGRIRIMFDGREGASPDHTTFSGVGQLRYRSLPATEFGRIGLMSELHRVLAAKLAWAIIGKILPPVSDQWLRELRAE
;
A
#
# COMPACT_ATOMS: atom_id res chain seq x y z
N MET A 1 -24.41 12.83 12.06
CA MET A 1 -23.22 13.55 12.61
C MET A 1 -23.43 14.20 13.98
N ARG A 2 -24.67 14.42 14.47
CA ARG A 2 -24.93 14.95 15.83
C ARG A 2 -24.74 13.93 16.97
N GLU A 3 -24.65 12.64 16.65
CA GLU A 3 -24.76 11.55 17.64
C GLU A 3 -23.44 11.06 18.22
N LEU A 4 -22.28 11.49 17.71
CA LEU A 4 -20.98 10.95 18.16
C LEU A 4 -20.33 11.72 19.32
N SER A 5 -20.75 12.95 19.62
CA SER A 5 -20.07 13.80 20.64
C SER A 5 -20.99 14.44 21.67
N GLY A 6 -22.31 14.24 21.58
CA GLY A 6 -23.28 14.82 22.52
C GLY A 6 -23.28 16.36 22.62
N ARG A 7 -22.57 17.04 21.71
CA ARG A 7 -22.44 18.50 21.69
C ARG A 7 -22.66 19.03 20.27
N PRO A 8 -23.31 20.19 20.12
CA PRO A 8 -23.36 20.87 18.83
C PRO A 8 -21.92 21.14 18.36
N ALA A 9 -21.63 20.82 17.10
CA ALA A 9 -20.35 21.10 16.49
C ALA A 9 -20.10 22.61 16.54
N GLN A 10 -19.15 23.03 17.37
CA GLN A 10 -18.71 24.41 17.41
C GLN A 10 -17.46 24.57 16.55
N PRO A 11 -17.36 25.64 15.75
CA PRO A 11 -16.15 25.93 15.01
C PRO A 11 -14.96 26.05 15.96
N VAL A 12 -13.94 25.23 15.77
CA VAL A 12 -12.68 25.39 16.49
C VAL A 12 -11.99 26.64 15.93
N LYS A 13 -12.02 27.74 16.68
CA LYS A 13 -11.22 28.93 16.36
C LYS A 13 -9.85 28.80 17.02
N VAL A 14 -8.82 28.68 16.20
CA VAL A 14 -7.43 28.82 16.68
C VAL A 14 -7.17 30.32 16.92
N ALA A 15 -6.74 30.66 18.14
CA ALA A 15 -6.40 32.03 18.51
C ALA A 15 -5.36 32.61 17.54
N ASP A 16 -5.52 33.88 17.17
CA ASP A 16 -4.72 34.50 16.12
C ASP A 16 -3.23 34.56 16.49
N THR A 17 -2.92 34.63 17.79
CA THR A 17 -1.55 34.62 18.34
C THR A 17 -0.79 33.31 18.13
N VAL A 18 -1.49 32.21 17.85
CA VAL A 18 -0.89 30.88 17.60
C VAL A 18 -1.31 30.30 16.25
N ARG A 19 -1.99 31.10 15.41
CA ARG A 19 -2.49 30.66 14.11
C ARG A 19 -1.35 30.63 13.09
N ASP A 20 -0.79 29.45 12.94
CA ASP A 20 0.15 29.14 11.86
C ASP A 20 -0.53 28.19 10.88
N ALA A 21 -0.98 28.72 9.75
CA ALA A 21 -1.65 27.96 8.70
C ALA A 21 -0.74 26.86 8.12
N ARG A 22 0.58 27.06 8.11
CA ARG A 22 1.54 26.05 7.67
C ARG A 22 1.63 24.93 8.69
N ARG A 23 1.79 25.24 9.98
CA ARG A 23 1.83 24.25 11.06
C ARG A 23 0.52 23.46 11.18
N GLN A 24 -0.61 24.10 10.95
CA GLN A 24 -1.94 23.46 10.93
C GLN A 24 -2.13 22.56 9.71
N LYS A 25 -1.68 22.99 8.53
CA LYS A 25 -1.67 22.13 7.34
C LYS A 25 -0.71 20.95 7.52
N LEU A 26 0.46 21.16 8.13
CA LEU A 26 1.43 20.11 8.45
C LEU A 26 0.89 19.11 9.48
N SER A 27 0.13 19.55 10.49
CA SER A 27 -0.43 18.63 11.49
C SER A 27 -1.48 17.68 10.92
N TYR A 28 -2.19 18.11 9.88
CA TYR A 28 -3.23 17.30 9.23
C TYR A 28 -2.73 16.55 7.99
N TRP A 29 -1.96 17.21 7.12
CA TRP A 29 -1.50 16.66 5.84
C TRP A 29 -0.04 16.17 5.86
N GLY A 30 0.69 16.40 6.95
CA GLY A 30 2.08 16.00 7.08
C GLY A 30 2.94 16.55 5.95
N PHE A 31 3.86 15.72 5.45
CA PHE A 31 4.81 16.08 4.39
C PHE A 31 4.15 16.53 3.06
N LEU A 32 2.87 16.22 2.83
CA LEU A 32 2.17 16.64 1.61
C LEU A 32 1.97 18.17 1.57
N ALA A 33 1.87 18.81 2.73
CA ALA A 33 1.76 20.26 2.80
C ALA A 33 3.05 20.96 2.36
N ASP A 34 4.22 20.41 2.69
CA ASP A 34 5.50 20.96 2.21
C ASP A 34 5.75 20.60 0.73
N ALA A 35 5.40 19.39 0.29
CA ALA A 35 5.64 18.93 -1.08
C ALA A 35 4.78 19.66 -2.13
N TYR A 36 3.54 19.99 -1.78
CA TYR A 36 2.58 20.59 -2.73
C TYR A 36 2.16 22.02 -2.36
N GLY A 37 2.43 22.50 -1.15
CA GLY A 37 2.04 23.85 -0.74
C GLY A 37 0.57 24.14 -1.01
N ASP A 38 0.29 25.23 -1.71
CA ASP A 38 -1.06 25.63 -2.09
C ASP A 38 -1.68 24.76 -3.20
N GLN A 39 -0.87 23.93 -3.87
CA GLN A 39 -1.35 22.97 -4.86
C GLN A 39 -1.94 21.71 -4.22
N ILE A 40 -1.91 21.55 -2.90
CA ILE A 40 -2.44 20.36 -2.23
C ILE A 40 -3.93 20.13 -2.53
N GLY A 41 -4.71 21.22 -2.66
CA GLY A 41 -6.11 21.17 -3.05
C GLY A 41 -6.30 20.51 -4.43
N PRO A 42 -5.83 21.14 -5.51
CA PRO A 42 -6.00 20.60 -6.86
C PRO A 42 -5.20 19.31 -7.14
N ARG A 43 -4.05 19.08 -6.48
CA ARG A 43 -3.18 17.92 -6.75
C ARG A 43 -3.49 16.69 -5.89
N VAL A 44 -4.15 16.86 -4.74
CA VAL A 44 -4.37 15.75 -3.78
C VAL A 44 -5.83 15.65 -3.36
N VAL A 45 -6.42 16.75 -2.90
CA VAL A 45 -7.79 16.74 -2.34
C VAL A 45 -8.84 16.55 -3.43
N LEU A 46 -8.78 17.33 -4.50
CA LEU A 46 -9.76 17.30 -5.58
C LEU A 46 -9.77 15.93 -6.31
N PRO A 47 -8.62 15.32 -6.67
CA PRO A 47 -8.61 13.97 -7.23
C PRO A 47 -9.24 12.94 -6.31
N ARG A 48 -8.99 13.00 -4.98
CA ARG A 48 -9.61 12.06 -4.02
C ARG A 48 -11.11 12.26 -3.87
N LEU A 49 -11.58 13.51 -3.83
CA LEU A 49 -13.01 13.81 -3.81
C LEU A 49 -13.69 13.32 -5.09
N LEU A 50 -13.07 13.56 -6.24
CA LEU A 50 -13.57 13.08 -7.53
C LEU A 50 -13.63 11.55 -7.56
N LEU A 51 -12.57 10.85 -7.16
CA LEU A 51 -12.55 9.39 -7.12
C LEU A 51 -13.62 8.82 -6.17
N ASN A 52 -13.68 9.32 -4.94
CA ASN A 52 -14.54 8.75 -3.89
C ASN A 52 -16.02 9.18 -4.01
N HIS A 53 -16.30 10.37 -4.54
CA HIS A 53 -17.66 10.92 -4.59
C HIS A 53 -18.15 11.25 -6.00
N GLY A 54 -17.25 11.48 -6.95
CA GLY A 54 -17.56 11.80 -8.35
C GLY A 54 -17.51 10.60 -9.31
N ILE A 55 -16.89 9.48 -8.91
CA ILE A 55 -16.76 8.27 -9.73
C ILE A 55 -17.43 7.09 -9.00
N GLN A 56 -17.07 6.80 -7.75
CA GLN A 56 -17.60 5.64 -7.03
C GLN A 56 -19.14 5.45 -7.06
N PRO A 57 -19.99 6.50 -6.99
CA PRO A 57 -21.45 6.31 -7.06
C PRO A 57 -21.98 5.73 -8.38
N TRP A 58 -21.27 5.93 -9.50
CA TRP A 58 -21.71 5.52 -10.83
C TRP A 58 -21.01 4.25 -11.34
N PHE A 59 -19.85 3.91 -10.76
CA PHE A 59 -19.06 2.76 -11.17
C PHE A 59 -19.10 1.68 -10.09
N ARG A 60 -19.63 0.51 -10.45
CA ARG A 60 -19.75 -0.63 -9.52
C ARG A 60 -18.41 -1.32 -9.22
N ALA A 61 -17.40 -1.08 -10.03
CA ALA A 61 -16.03 -1.52 -9.81
C ALA A 61 -15.07 -0.49 -10.42
N VAL A 62 -14.20 0.09 -9.59
CA VAL A 62 -13.09 0.95 -10.03
C VAL A 62 -11.79 0.43 -9.47
N TRP A 63 -10.74 0.44 -10.29
CA TRP A 63 -9.40 0.05 -9.87
C TRP A 63 -8.58 1.31 -9.64
N ASN A 64 -8.21 1.54 -8.38
CA ASN A 64 -7.26 2.58 -8.04
C ASN A 64 -5.86 2.02 -8.26
N LEU A 65 -5.16 2.55 -9.26
CA LEU A 65 -3.75 2.24 -9.52
C LEU A 65 -2.89 3.19 -8.69
N ASP A 66 -1.96 2.65 -7.89
CA ASP A 66 -1.18 3.49 -6.97
C ASP A 66 -0.29 4.49 -7.70
N ARG A 67 0.68 4.02 -8.50
CA ARG A 67 1.63 4.90 -9.20
C ARG A 67 1.99 4.35 -10.58
N ILE A 68 1.91 5.20 -11.60
CA ILE A 68 2.44 4.93 -12.94
C ILE A 68 3.71 5.75 -13.14
N LEU A 69 4.74 5.13 -13.70
CA LEU A 69 5.94 5.83 -14.18
C LEU A 69 6.36 5.31 -15.54
N VAL A 70 7.16 6.11 -16.23
CA VAL A 70 7.83 5.71 -17.48
C VAL A 70 9.32 5.64 -17.19
N HIS A 71 9.94 4.52 -17.54
CA HIS A 71 11.38 4.35 -17.47
C HIS A 71 11.85 3.68 -18.76
N ASP A 72 12.76 4.36 -19.46
CA ASP A 72 13.10 4.07 -20.85
C ASP A 72 11.84 4.00 -21.73
N GLU A 73 11.64 2.90 -22.44
CA GLU A 73 10.47 2.66 -23.30
C GLU A 73 9.35 1.89 -22.58
N ALA A 74 9.52 1.58 -21.30
CA ALA A 74 8.57 0.79 -20.52
C ALA A 74 7.69 1.65 -19.62
N VAL A 75 6.38 1.39 -19.66
CA VAL A 75 5.43 1.92 -18.68
C VAL A 75 5.35 0.94 -17.51
N TRP A 76 5.46 1.47 -16.30
CA TRP A 76 5.46 0.70 -15.06
C TRP A 76 4.30 1.12 -14.16
N LEU A 77 3.56 0.13 -13.67
CA LEU A 77 2.72 0.25 -12.48
C LEU A 77 3.54 -0.18 -11.25
N LEU A 78 3.61 0.70 -10.26
CA LEU A 78 4.09 0.37 -8.92
C LEU A 78 2.91 0.33 -7.96
N GLU A 79 2.64 -0.84 -7.38
CA GLU A 79 1.59 -1.06 -6.40
C GLU A 79 2.20 -1.36 -5.03
N ILE A 80 1.79 -0.66 -3.98
CA ILE A 80 2.28 -0.90 -2.61
C ILE A 80 1.11 -1.25 -1.69
N LYS A 81 1.15 -2.44 -1.09
CA LYS A 81 0.18 -2.84 -0.08
C LYS A 81 0.80 -2.87 1.31
N HIS A 82 -0.01 -2.57 2.33
CA HIS A 82 0.38 -2.73 3.72
C HIS A 82 -0.22 -4.04 4.26
N LYS A 83 0.61 -5.06 4.47
CA LYS A 83 0.14 -6.40 4.86
C LYS A 83 1.04 -6.98 5.95
N PHE A 84 0.56 -8.00 6.64
CA PHE A 84 1.41 -8.93 7.39
C PHE A 84 1.19 -10.33 6.76
N PRO A 85 2.17 -11.24 6.87
CA PRO A 85 2.06 -12.54 6.22
C PRO A 85 1.00 -13.43 6.87
N PHE A 86 0.37 -14.28 6.07
CA PHE A 86 -0.36 -15.44 6.58
C PHE A 86 0.62 -16.36 7.33
N GLN A 87 0.23 -16.78 8.52
CA GLN A 87 1.06 -17.62 9.37
C GLN A 87 0.89 -19.09 8.97
N GLY A 88 1.99 -19.85 9.05
CA GLY A 88 2.04 -21.26 8.70
C GLY A 88 3.49 -21.77 8.69
N LYS A 89 3.71 -22.95 8.10
CA LYS A 89 5.06 -23.47 7.83
C LYS A 89 5.85 -22.56 6.89
N VAL A 90 5.16 -21.97 5.93
CA VAL A 90 5.68 -20.98 4.97
C VAL A 90 4.89 -19.69 5.15
N LEU A 91 5.57 -18.55 5.24
CA LEU A 91 4.94 -17.24 5.24
C LEU A 91 4.51 -16.86 3.83
N GLN A 92 3.29 -16.33 3.70
CA GLN A 92 2.70 -16.03 2.40
C GLN A 92 1.91 -14.72 2.44
N PHE A 93 1.74 -14.10 1.28
CA PHE A 93 0.90 -12.92 1.09
C PHE A 93 -0.17 -13.19 0.04
N GLY A 94 -1.41 -12.83 0.34
CA GLY A 94 -2.52 -12.97 -0.60
C GLY A 94 -2.62 -11.78 -1.56
N ILE A 95 -2.86 -12.04 -2.84
CA ILE A 95 -3.29 -11.07 -3.86
C ILE A 95 -4.71 -11.43 -4.26
N ASN A 96 -5.60 -10.43 -4.28
CA ASN A 96 -7.00 -10.65 -4.65
C ASN A 96 -7.09 -11.05 -6.14
N ASN A 97 -8.00 -11.96 -6.50
CA ASN A 97 -8.17 -12.38 -7.90
C ASN A 97 -8.46 -11.22 -8.86
N GLY A 98 -9.26 -10.24 -8.43
CA GLY A 98 -9.53 -9.06 -9.26
C GLY A 98 -8.27 -8.22 -9.46
N GLU A 99 -7.47 -8.03 -8.41
CA GLU A 99 -6.18 -7.31 -8.47
C GLU A 99 -5.19 -8.04 -9.38
N LEU A 100 -5.09 -9.37 -9.24
CA LEU A 100 -4.27 -10.21 -10.11
C LEU A 100 -4.76 -10.17 -11.58
N GLY A 101 -6.08 -10.09 -11.78
CA GLY A 101 -6.70 -9.90 -13.10
C GLY A 101 -6.33 -8.55 -13.73
N VAL A 102 -6.25 -7.48 -12.94
CA VAL A 102 -5.76 -6.18 -13.41
C VAL A 102 -4.28 -6.27 -13.81
N PHE A 103 -3.42 -6.86 -12.99
CA PHE A 103 -2.01 -7.04 -13.36
C PHE A 103 -1.86 -7.83 -14.66
N ARG A 104 -2.71 -8.85 -14.88
CA ARG A 104 -2.73 -9.60 -16.15
C ARG A 104 -3.07 -8.70 -17.33
N LEU A 105 -4.16 -7.94 -17.25
CA LEU A 105 -4.59 -7.04 -18.33
C LEU A 105 -3.56 -5.95 -18.63
N LEU A 106 -2.92 -5.40 -17.60
CA LEU A 106 -1.85 -4.43 -17.75
C LEU A 106 -0.62 -5.05 -18.43
N GLY A 107 -0.21 -6.24 -18.01
CA GLY A 107 0.87 -6.99 -18.65
C GLY A 107 0.57 -7.29 -20.13
N GLU A 108 -0.65 -7.70 -20.46
CA GLU A 108 -1.12 -7.91 -21.84
C GLU A 108 -1.07 -6.61 -22.67
N ALA A 109 -1.26 -5.45 -22.03
CA ALA A 109 -1.13 -4.12 -22.63
C ALA A 109 0.32 -3.59 -22.69
N GLY A 110 1.33 -4.40 -22.32
CA GLY A 110 2.73 -4.00 -22.30
C GLY A 110 3.14 -3.13 -21.09
N ILE A 111 2.29 -3.04 -20.07
CA ILE A 111 2.58 -2.31 -18.83
C ILE A 111 3.17 -3.29 -17.80
N ARG A 112 4.41 -3.01 -17.36
CA ARG A 112 5.11 -3.83 -16.37
C ARG A 112 4.57 -3.53 -14.97
N CYS A 113 4.38 -4.57 -14.17
CA CYS A 113 3.75 -4.44 -12.85
C CYS A 113 4.73 -4.82 -11.74
N PHE A 114 5.08 -3.89 -10.87
CA PHE A 114 5.88 -4.15 -9.68
C PHE A 114 4.99 -4.15 -8.44
N HIS A 115 4.86 -5.32 -7.80
CA HIS A 115 4.09 -5.49 -6.58
C HIS A 115 5.00 -5.43 -5.36
N ALA A 116 4.79 -4.42 -4.52
CA ALA A 116 5.51 -4.22 -3.28
C ALA A 116 4.60 -4.37 -2.07
N ILE A 117 5.19 -4.85 -0.98
CA ILE A 117 4.53 -5.01 0.31
C ILE A 117 5.35 -4.29 1.37
N LEU A 118 4.72 -3.34 2.04
CA LEU A 118 5.15 -2.87 3.34
C LEU A 118 4.67 -3.88 4.38
N VAL A 119 5.59 -4.75 4.81
CA VAL A 119 5.36 -5.77 5.81
C VAL A 119 5.28 -5.11 7.18
N LYS A 120 4.09 -5.17 7.77
CA LYS A 120 3.81 -4.67 9.12
C LYS A 120 4.48 -5.58 10.15
N PRO A 121 5.17 -5.02 11.16
CA PRO A 121 5.75 -5.82 12.25
C PRO A 121 4.68 -6.41 13.19
N SER A 122 3.52 -5.75 13.33
CA SER A 122 2.39 -6.25 14.12
C SER A 122 1.50 -7.10 13.24
N TRP A 123 1.39 -8.39 13.57
CA TRP A 123 0.66 -9.40 12.78
C TRP A 123 -0.75 -9.61 13.32
N THR A 124 -1.46 -8.52 13.54
CA THR A 124 -2.88 -8.51 13.92
C THR A 124 -3.69 -7.62 12.97
N LYS A 125 -4.97 -7.97 12.81
CA LYS A 125 -5.98 -7.17 12.11
C LYS A 125 -6.52 -6.02 12.95
N ASP A 126 -6.31 -6.05 14.27
CA ASP A 126 -6.88 -5.10 15.21
C ASP A 126 -6.19 -3.73 15.15
N SER A 127 -5.09 -3.61 14.41
CA SER A 127 -4.37 -2.35 14.23
C SER A 127 -4.20 -1.97 12.75
N GLY A 128 -4.64 -0.75 12.43
CA GLY A 128 -4.36 -0.11 11.14
C GLY A 128 -2.91 0.38 11.04
N SER A 129 -2.41 0.66 9.84
CA SER A 129 -1.00 1.01 9.61
C SER A 129 -0.56 2.38 10.17
N GLY A 130 -1.49 3.20 10.66
CA GLY A 130 -1.19 4.55 11.15
C GLY A 130 -0.22 4.58 12.33
N TYR A 131 -0.12 3.49 13.11
CA TYR A 131 0.84 3.40 14.21
C TYR A 131 2.30 3.55 13.75
N LEU A 132 2.61 3.21 12.49
CA LEU A 132 3.97 3.31 11.93
C LEU A 132 4.45 4.76 11.81
N LEU A 133 3.55 5.74 11.86
CA LEU A 133 3.90 7.16 11.84
C LEU A 133 4.41 7.65 13.21
N ASN A 134 3.92 7.06 14.29
CA ASN A 134 4.11 7.57 15.65
C ASN A 134 4.86 6.61 16.59
N ARG A 135 5.07 5.35 16.18
CA ARG A 135 5.82 4.34 16.95
C ARG A 135 7.12 3.97 16.23
N LEU A 136 8.19 4.71 16.56
CA LEU A 136 9.50 4.56 15.91
C LEU A 136 10.03 3.13 15.99
N SER A 137 9.94 2.48 17.15
CA SER A 137 10.39 1.09 17.35
C SER A 137 9.68 0.08 16.44
N LEU A 138 8.42 0.33 16.09
CA LEU A 138 7.69 -0.49 15.13
C LEU A 138 8.04 -0.10 13.69
N LYS A 139 8.24 1.19 13.41
CA LYS A 139 8.69 1.64 12.09
C LYS A 139 10.03 1.02 11.71
N GLU A 140 10.96 0.91 12.65
CA GLU A 140 12.29 0.29 12.44
C GLU A 140 12.23 -1.19 12.05
N ARG A 141 11.14 -1.87 12.42
CA ARG A 141 10.89 -3.27 12.10
C ARG A 141 10.01 -3.47 10.86
N ALA A 142 9.46 -2.40 10.29
CA ALA A 142 8.67 -2.50 9.08
C ALA A 142 9.58 -2.68 7.86
N ALA A 143 9.33 -3.74 7.08
CA ALA A 143 10.12 -4.06 5.89
C ALA A 143 9.37 -3.70 4.61
N LEU A 144 10.11 -3.25 3.60
CA LEU A 144 9.65 -3.14 2.24
C LEU A 144 10.25 -4.30 1.42
N ILE A 145 9.37 -5.08 0.81
CA ILE A 145 9.71 -6.19 -0.08
C ILE A 145 8.97 -6.00 -1.41
N GLY A 146 9.47 -6.56 -2.51
CA GLY A 146 8.82 -6.39 -3.81
C GLY A 146 9.21 -7.44 -4.83
N THR A 147 8.36 -7.60 -5.83
CA THR A 147 8.56 -8.54 -6.93
C THR A 147 7.86 -8.01 -8.18
N GLU A 148 8.44 -8.27 -9.35
CA GLU A 148 7.75 -8.01 -10.62
C GLU A 148 6.74 -9.13 -10.86
N LEU A 149 5.51 -8.76 -11.22
CA LEU A 149 4.47 -9.68 -11.64
C LEU A 149 4.42 -9.73 -13.16
N ASP A 150 5.34 -10.49 -13.74
CA ASP A 150 5.33 -10.78 -15.17
C ASP A 150 4.22 -11.78 -15.56
N ALA A 151 3.98 -11.92 -16.86
CA ALA A 151 2.93 -12.80 -17.39
C ALA A 151 3.10 -14.27 -16.97
N GLY A 152 4.33 -14.77 -16.87
CA GLY A 152 4.62 -16.14 -16.46
C GLY A 152 4.25 -16.37 -15.00
N ARG A 153 4.60 -15.43 -14.13
CA ARG A 153 4.30 -15.46 -12.70
C ARG A 153 2.81 -15.36 -12.42
N ILE A 154 2.13 -14.44 -13.11
CA ILE A 154 0.69 -14.29 -13.01
C ILE A 154 -0.01 -15.59 -13.41
N ARG A 155 0.42 -16.23 -14.50
CA ARG A 155 -0.12 -17.53 -14.93
C ARG A 155 0.05 -18.60 -13.84
N ILE A 156 1.26 -18.76 -13.30
CA ILE A 156 1.54 -19.70 -12.21
C ILE A 156 0.62 -19.44 -10.99
N MET A 157 0.38 -18.17 -10.65
CA MET A 157 -0.52 -17.81 -9.55
C MET A 157 -1.98 -18.18 -9.83
N PHE A 158 -2.46 -18.01 -11.07
CA PHE A 158 -3.80 -18.43 -11.47
C PHE A 158 -3.96 -19.96 -11.46
N ASP A 159 -2.92 -20.70 -11.83
CA ASP A 159 -2.91 -22.18 -11.84
C ASP A 159 -2.79 -22.78 -10.43
N GLY A 160 -2.35 -21.98 -9.45
CA GLY A 160 -2.16 -22.41 -8.06
C GLY A 160 -3.46 -22.68 -7.30
N ARG A 161 -3.36 -22.87 -5.98
CA ARG A 161 -4.55 -22.99 -5.10
C ARG A 161 -5.16 -21.61 -4.84
N GLU A 162 -6.49 -21.59 -4.80
CA GLU A 162 -7.28 -20.42 -4.43
C GLU A 162 -7.63 -20.46 -2.94
N GLY A 163 -7.49 -19.33 -2.26
CA GLY A 163 -8.03 -19.12 -0.93
C GLY A 163 -9.28 -18.23 -0.98
N ALA A 164 -10.09 -18.27 0.08
CA ALA A 164 -11.21 -17.36 0.28
C ALA A 164 -10.91 -16.47 1.49
N SER A 165 -11.02 -15.16 1.30
CA SER A 165 -10.81 -14.19 2.36
C SER A 165 -12.05 -14.11 3.25
N PRO A 166 -11.90 -13.72 4.53
CA PRO A 166 -13.05 -13.56 5.41
C PRO A 166 -13.90 -12.35 5.01
N ASP A 167 -15.17 -12.37 5.38
CA ASP A 167 -16.23 -11.49 4.84
C ASP A 167 -15.94 -9.97 4.99
N HIS A 168 -15.19 -9.57 6.03
CA HIS A 168 -14.75 -8.18 6.29
C HIS A 168 -13.78 -7.60 5.26
N THR A 169 -13.31 -8.41 4.31
CA THR A 169 -12.42 -7.95 3.23
C THR A 169 -13.19 -7.44 2.01
N THR A 170 -14.51 -7.63 1.98
CA THR A 170 -15.38 -7.11 0.91
C THR A 170 -15.87 -5.71 1.27
N PHE A 171 -15.94 -4.81 0.29
CA PHE A 171 -16.45 -3.46 0.51
C PHE A 171 -17.91 -3.47 1.00
N SER A 172 -18.70 -4.45 0.57
CA SER A 172 -20.11 -4.62 0.96
C SER A 172 -20.31 -5.39 2.27
N GLY A 173 -19.28 -6.05 2.80
CA GLY A 173 -19.42 -7.03 3.89
C GLY A 173 -20.18 -8.30 3.52
N VAL A 174 -20.51 -8.49 2.23
CA VAL A 174 -21.31 -9.63 1.73
C VAL A 174 -20.47 -10.44 0.74
N GLY A 175 -20.21 -11.70 1.09
CA GLY A 175 -19.43 -12.66 0.29
C GLY A 175 -17.97 -12.77 0.72
N GLN A 176 -17.21 -13.62 0.03
CA GLN A 176 -15.79 -13.84 0.26
C GLN A 176 -15.02 -13.50 -1.01
N LEU A 177 -13.93 -12.74 -0.88
CA LEU A 177 -13.06 -12.49 -2.02
C LEU A 177 -12.09 -13.65 -2.19
N ARG A 178 -11.96 -14.11 -3.42
CA ARG A 178 -10.96 -15.11 -3.77
C ARG A 178 -9.59 -14.46 -3.87
N TYR A 179 -8.57 -15.14 -3.37
CA TYR A 179 -7.19 -14.68 -3.44
C TYR A 179 -6.24 -15.81 -3.82
N ARG A 180 -5.09 -15.44 -4.38
CA ARG A 180 -3.95 -16.31 -4.64
C ARG A 180 -2.81 -15.95 -3.71
N SER A 181 -2.19 -16.96 -3.10
CA SER A 181 -1.06 -16.77 -2.21
C SER A 181 0.25 -16.71 -2.99
N LEU A 182 1.14 -15.82 -2.57
CA LEU A 182 2.53 -15.77 -3.00
C LEU A 182 3.44 -16.00 -1.79
N PRO A 183 4.32 -17.02 -1.80
CA PRO A 183 5.30 -17.21 -0.73
C PRO A 183 6.20 -16.01 -0.53
N ALA A 184 6.61 -15.76 0.71
CA ALA A 184 7.54 -14.67 1.03
C ALA A 184 8.86 -14.78 0.27
N THR A 185 9.30 -15.99 -0.05
CA THR A 185 10.53 -16.29 -0.81
C THR A 185 10.49 -15.82 -2.26
N GLU A 186 9.32 -15.55 -2.82
CA GLU A 186 9.15 -15.00 -4.18
C GLU A 186 9.38 -13.48 -4.25
N PHE A 187 9.67 -12.85 -3.10
CA PHE A 187 9.95 -11.43 -3.01
C PHE A 187 11.44 -11.16 -2.85
N GLY A 188 11.85 -10.04 -3.44
CA GLY A 188 13.12 -9.40 -3.17
C GLY A 188 13.04 -8.43 -2.01
N ARG A 189 14.08 -8.39 -1.18
CA ARG A 189 14.25 -7.45 -0.08
C ARG A 189 14.66 -6.09 -0.61
N ILE A 190 13.79 -5.09 -0.43
CA ILE A 190 14.12 -3.69 -0.69
C ILE A 190 14.79 -3.12 0.56
N GLY A 191 14.20 -3.25 1.75
CA GLY A 191 14.88 -2.80 2.98
C GLY A 191 13.95 -2.61 4.15
N LEU A 192 14.43 -1.88 5.16
CA LEU A 192 13.63 -1.49 6.33
C LEU A 192 13.19 -0.03 6.19
N MET A 193 12.04 0.32 6.75
CA MET A 193 11.53 1.71 6.76
C MET A 193 12.37 2.67 7.62
N SER A 194 13.32 2.15 8.41
CA SER A 194 14.35 2.92 9.09
C SER A 194 15.56 3.24 8.21
N GLU A 195 15.75 2.54 7.09
CA GLU A 195 16.81 2.88 6.14
C GLU A 195 16.53 4.25 5.50
N LEU A 196 17.60 4.94 5.08
CA LEU A 196 17.49 6.22 4.40
C LEU A 196 16.67 6.06 3.11
N HIS A 197 15.76 6.99 2.82
CA HIS A 197 14.90 6.94 1.64
C HIS A 197 15.67 6.74 0.33
N ARG A 198 16.86 7.35 0.20
CA ARG A 198 17.73 7.19 -0.98
C ARG A 198 18.19 5.74 -1.20
N VAL A 199 18.37 4.97 -0.13
CA VAL A 199 18.79 3.56 -0.19
C VAL A 199 17.63 2.69 -0.66
N LEU A 200 16.44 2.90 -0.09
CA LEU A 200 15.22 2.19 -0.51
C LEU A 200 14.89 2.51 -1.98
N ALA A 201 14.96 3.79 -2.36
CA ALA A 201 14.73 4.23 -3.73
C ALA A 201 15.73 3.63 -4.72
N ALA A 202 17.02 3.57 -4.37
CA ALA A 202 18.04 2.96 -5.22
C ALA A 202 17.78 1.46 -5.46
N LYS A 203 17.41 0.72 -4.41
CA LYS A 203 17.09 -0.71 -4.53
C LYS A 203 15.79 -0.95 -5.30
N LEU A 204 14.77 -0.09 -5.12
CA LEU A 204 13.57 -0.14 -5.95
C LEU A 204 13.91 0.10 -7.43
N ALA A 205 14.74 1.10 -7.72
CA ALA A 205 15.22 1.36 -9.07
C ALA A 205 16.00 0.17 -9.64
N TRP A 206 16.84 -0.49 -8.83
CA TRP A 206 17.52 -1.74 -9.22
C TRP A 206 16.53 -2.83 -9.66
N ALA A 207 15.46 -3.02 -8.91
CA ALA A 207 14.43 -4.00 -9.26
C ALA A 207 13.73 -3.65 -10.58
N ILE A 208 13.44 -2.36 -10.80
CA ILE A 208 12.82 -1.86 -12.05
C ILE A 208 13.74 -2.11 -13.26
N ILE A 209 15.05 -1.93 -13.13
CA ILE A 209 16.02 -2.23 -14.20
C ILE A 209 16.38 -3.72 -14.32
N GLY A 210 15.62 -4.61 -13.66
CA GLY A 210 15.79 -6.06 -13.77
C GLY A 210 16.95 -6.65 -12.96
N LYS A 211 17.55 -5.90 -12.02
CA LYS A 211 18.55 -6.46 -11.11
C LYS A 211 17.89 -7.32 -10.05
N ILE A 212 18.58 -8.41 -9.69
CA ILE A 212 18.14 -9.32 -8.64
C ILE A 212 18.29 -8.64 -7.28
N LEU A 213 17.18 -8.56 -6.55
CA LEU A 213 17.17 -8.14 -5.15
C LEU A 213 17.60 -9.29 -4.24
N PRO A 214 18.19 -9.00 -3.06
CA PRO A 214 18.45 -10.04 -2.06
C PRO A 214 17.16 -10.80 -1.73
N PRO A 215 17.19 -12.14 -1.59
CA PRO A 215 15.99 -12.91 -1.35
C PRO A 215 15.40 -12.61 0.04
N VAL A 216 14.07 -12.65 0.14
CA VAL A 216 13.35 -12.65 1.42
C VAL A 216 13.28 -14.07 1.95
N SER A 217 13.49 -14.23 3.27
CA SER A 217 13.29 -15.52 3.96
C SER A 217 12.23 -15.40 5.05
N ASP A 218 11.59 -16.53 5.35
CA ASP A 218 10.64 -16.64 6.45
C ASP A 218 11.26 -16.25 7.79
N GLN A 219 12.50 -16.69 8.03
CA GLN A 219 13.24 -16.37 9.23
C GLN A 219 13.42 -14.86 9.38
N TRP A 220 13.89 -14.19 8.32
CA TRP A 220 14.11 -12.74 8.35
C TRP A 220 12.82 -11.98 8.65
N LEU A 221 11.68 -12.35 8.05
CA LEU A 221 10.41 -11.70 8.34
C LEU A 221 9.92 -11.96 9.78
N ARG A 222 10.19 -13.14 10.35
CA ARG A 222 9.82 -13.46 11.74
C ARG A 222 10.64 -12.66 12.75
N GLU A 223 11.92 -12.43 12.48
CA GLU A 223 12.80 -11.60 13.33
C GLU A 223 12.32 -10.14 13.40
N LEU A 224 11.63 -9.67 12.35
CA LEU A 224 11.04 -8.33 12.29
C LEU A 224 9.66 -8.23 12.96
N ARG A 225 9.05 -9.35 13.36
CA ARG A 225 7.77 -9.33 14.07
C ARG A 225 7.95 -8.58 15.40
N ALA A 226 6.99 -7.71 15.71
CA ALA A 226 6.81 -7.16 17.03
C ALA A 226 5.71 -7.97 17.74
N GLU A 227 5.94 -8.25 19.02
CA GLU A 227 4.97 -8.94 19.90
C GLU A 227 3.63 -8.22 19.95
#